data_AF-A0A813W8K2-F1
#
_entry.id   AF-A0A813W8K2-F1
#
_cell.length_a   1.000
_cell.length_b   1.000
_cell.length_c   1.000
_cell.angle_alpha   90.00
_cell.angle_beta   90.00
_cell.angle_gamma   90.00
#
_symmetry.space_group_name_H-M   'P 1'
#
loop_
_entity.id
_entity.type
_entity.pdbx_description
1 polymer ?
#
loop_
_entity_poly.entity_id
_entity_poly.type
_entity_poly.pdbx_seq_one_letter_code
_entity_poly.pdbx_strand_id
1 'polypeptide(L)'
;MESSLYNRVYQRVSAEVNNDEQLCTYLAEICSDSDSHCDDLRDIIDTMFKASHPNVSETRRQHLIYSLLDMIEEDRDKKNKQHTDETNDEEDDIDLAEKTERDGECKLCGCTQRITIHHMIPKLILKRMRNSGKESVDVAKYLVEVCRPCHNEIHRIWPHSELAREYQTVDMLLEAPAIQPYLNWKRKRERTA
;
A
#
# COMPACT_ATOMS: atom_id res chain seq x y z
N MET A 1 -8.64 -19.94 -22.64
CA MET A 1 -8.83 -18.52 -22.98
C MET A 1 -7.56 -17.83 -22.55
N GLU A 2 -6.76 -17.35 -23.50
CA GLU A 2 -5.53 -16.61 -23.23
C GLU A 2 -5.84 -15.38 -22.34
N SER A 3 -4.95 -15.06 -21.40
CA SER A 3 -5.16 -13.98 -20.44
C SER A 3 -5.24 -12.61 -21.15
N SER A 4 -5.90 -11.63 -20.52
CA SER A 4 -5.93 -10.25 -21.04
C SER A 4 -4.53 -9.65 -21.17
N LEU A 5 -3.57 -10.09 -20.35
CA LEU A 5 -2.18 -9.64 -20.40
C LEU A 5 -1.43 -10.23 -21.59
N TYR A 6 -1.60 -11.53 -21.86
CA TYR A 6 -0.96 -12.23 -22.97
C TYR A 6 -1.18 -11.48 -24.30
N ASN A 7 -2.44 -11.17 -24.59
CA ASN A 7 -2.82 -10.47 -25.83
C ASN A 7 -2.22 -9.05 -25.90
N ARG A 8 -2.16 -8.32 -24.79
CA ARG A 8 -1.57 -6.97 -24.74
C ARG A 8 -0.06 -7.01 -24.97
N VAL A 9 0.64 -7.94 -24.33
CA VAL A 9 2.08 -8.13 -24.48
C VAL A 9 2.40 -8.52 -25.93
N TYR A 10 1.67 -9.48 -26.49
CA TYR A 10 1.83 -9.93 -27.86
C TYR A 10 1.73 -8.76 -28.86
N GLN A 11 0.68 -7.93 -28.75
CA GLN A 11 0.48 -6.77 -29.63
C GLN A 11 1.55 -5.69 -29.45
N ARG A 12 2.06 -5.49 -28.23
CA ARG A 12 3.09 -4.49 -27.97
C ARG A 12 4.43 -4.90 -28.57
N VAL A 13 4.79 -6.18 -28.45
CA VAL A 13 6.03 -6.75 -28.97
C VAL A 13 5.99 -6.80 -30.50
N SER A 14 4.89 -7.28 -31.10
CA SER A 14 4.76 -7.41 -32.55
C SER A 14 5.00 -6.10 -33.31
N ALA A 15 4.60 -4.97 -32.71
CA ALA A 15 4.83 -3.63 -33.23
C ALA A 15 6.33 -3.24 -33.33
N GLU A 16 7.22 -3.88 -32.57
CA GLU A 16 8.66 -3.59 -32.57
C GLU A 16 9.51 -4.63 -33.31
N VAL A 17 8.99 -5.85 -33.52
CA VAL A 17 9.79 -6.99 -34.03
C VAL A 17 9.36 -7.51 -35.41
N ASN A 18 8.76 -6.67 -36.26
CA ASN A 18 8.33 -7.05 -37.61
C ASN A 18 7.50 -8.36 -37.67
N ASN A 19 6.66 -8.61 -36.65
CA ASN A 19 5.88 -9.84 -36.51
C ASN A 19 6.69 -11.15 -36.38
N ASP A 20 7.82 -11.15 -35.67
CA ASP A 20 8.41 -12.40 -35.16
C ASP A 20 7.44 -13.09 -34.19
N GLU A 21 6.61 -13.98 -34.73
CA GLU A 21 5.56 -14.69 -34.03
C GLU A 21 6.10 -15.57 -32.89
N GLN A 22 7.29 -16.15 -33.07
CA GLN A 22 7.92 -16.98 -32.05
C GLN A 22 8.34 -16.15 -30.85
N LEU A 23 8.99 -15.00 -31.10
CA LEU A 23 9.38 -14.10 -30.01
C LEU A 23 8.17 -13.44 -29.36
N CYS A 24 7.15 -13.05 -30.12
CA CYS A 24 5.92 -12.48 -29.58
C CYS A 24 5.20 -13.46 -28.65
N THR A 25 5.07 -14.71 -29.07
CA THR A 25 4.43 -15.79 -28.29
C THR A 25 5.23 -16.05 -27.01
N TYR A 26 6.53 -16.28 -27.13
CA TYR A 26 7.40 -16.56 -25.99
C TYR A 26 7.37 -15.43 -24.94
N LEU A 27 7.48 -14.17 -25.38
CA LEU A 27 7.43 -13.04 -24.47
C LEU A 27 6.05 -12.87 -23.83
N ALA A 28 4.96 -13.14 -24.57
CA ALA A 28 3.62 -13.11 -24.01
C ALA A 28 3.39 -14.21 -22.96
N GLU A 29 3.95 -15.40 -23.17
CA GLU A 29 3.91 -16.51 -22.21
C GLU A 29 4.65 -16.17 -20.92
N ILE A 30 5.94 -15.79 -21.01
CA ILE A 30 6.76 -15.53 -19.80
C ILE A 30 6.24 -14.33 -19.00
N CYS A 31 5.71 -13.30 -19.67
CA CYS A 31 5.15 -12.13 -18.99
C CYS A 31 3.79 -12.42 -18.35
N SER A 32 3.07 -13.44 -18.83
CA SER A 32 1.79 -13.86 -18.27
C SER A 32 1.89 -14.90 -17.16
N ASP A 33 3.09 -15.46 -16.95
CA ASP A 33 3.35 -16.45 -15.91
C ASP A 33 3.39 -15.79 -14.51
N SER A 34 2.60 -16.35 -13.59
CA SER A 34 2.40 -15.84 -12.24
C SER A 34 3.59 -16.04 -11.29
N ASP A 35 4.51 -16.96 -11.62
CA ASP A 35 5.59 -17.37 -10.71
C ASP A 35 6.92 -16.61 -10.94
N SER A 36 7.02 -15.79 -11.98
CA SER A 36 8.26 -15.09 -12.35
C SER A 36 8.46 -13.77 -11.56
N HIS A 37 9.62 -13.56 -10.94
CA HIS A 37 9.97 -12.27 -10.31
C HIS A 37 10.28 -11.19 -11.37
N CYS A 38 9.84 -9.93 -11.15
CA CYS A 38 9.96 -8.86 -12.15
C CYS A 38 11.41 -8.52 -12.52
N ASP A 39 12.34 -8.64 -11.56
CA ASP A 39 13.76 -8.36 -11.82
C ASP A 39 14.40 -9.42 -12.71
N ASP A 40 14.00 -10.69 -12.58
CA ASP A 40 14.48 -11.78 -13.45
C ASP A 40 13.93 -11.63 -14.88
N LEU A 41 12.69 -11.12 -15.04
CA LEU A 41 12.07 -10.90 -16.33
C LEU A 41 12.78 -9.80 -17.15
N ARG A 42 13.25 -8.73 -16.50
CA ARG A 42 13.98 -7.65 -17.19
C ARG A 42 15.19 -8.20 -17.93
N ASP A 43 16.02 -8.97 -17.25
CA ASP A 43 17.26 -9.51 -17.79
C ASP A 43 17.01 -10.58 -18.85
N ILE A 44 15.98 -11.42 -18.66
CA ILE A 44 15.57 -12.43 -19.64
C ILE A 44 15.10 -11.76 -20.94
N ILE A 45 14.22 -10.75 -20.85
CA ILE A 45 13.69 -10.04 -22.02
C ILE A 45 14.83 -9.31 -22.75
N ASP A 46 15.69 -8.58 -22.05
CA ASP A 46 16.82 -7.87 -22.66
C ASP A 46 17.79 -8.84 -23.38
N THR A 47 18.09 -9.97 -22.75
CA THR A 47 18.96 -11.02 -23.34
C THR A 47 18.34 -11.61 -24.61
N MET A 48 17.05 -11.93 -24.57
CA MET A 48 16.33 -12.49 -25.73
C MET A 48 16.26 -11.50 -26.89
N PHE A 49 15.98 -10.22 -26.62
CA PHE A 49 15.96 -9.19 -27.65
C PHE A 49 17.34 -8.99 -28.29
N LYS A 50 18.41 -8.99 -27.49
CA LYS A 50 19.78 -8.89 -28.02
C LYS A 50 20.14 -10.08 -28.90
N ALA A 51 19.67 -11.28 -28.58
CA ALA A 51 19.93 -12.49 -29.36
C ALA A 51 19.13 -12.55 -30.67
N SER A 52 17.82 -12.30 -30.62
CA SER A 52 16.93 -12.44 -31.78
C SER A 52 16.86 -11.19 -32.65
N HIS A 53 17.01 -10.00 -32.05
CA HIS A 53 16.86 -8.70 -32.73
C HIS A 53 18.00 -7.72 -32.39
N PRO A 54 19.26 -8.04 -32.72
CA PRO A 54 20.42 -7.20 -32.39
C PRO A 54 20.38 -5.82 -33.06
N ASN A 55 19.58 -5.64 -34.12
CA ASN A 55 19.44 -4.39 -34.86
C ASN A 55 18.50 -3.36 -34.18
N VAL A 56 17.77 -3.76 -33.14
CA VAL A 56 16.93 -2.85 -32.36
C VAL A 56 17.83 -1.99 -31.47
N SER A 57 17.69 -0.67 -31.57
CA SER A 57 18.51 0.26 -30.78
C SER A 57 18.29 0.05 -29.28
N GLU A 58 19.34 0.27 -28.50
CA GLU A 58 19.31 0.11 -27.04
C GLU A 58 18.17 0.91 -26.39
N THR A 59 17.97 2.16 -26.81
CA THR A 59 16.88 3.00 -26.31
C THR A 59 15.50 2.41 -26.60
N ARG A 60 15.27 1.90 -27.82
CA ARG A 60 13.97 1.30 -28.19
C ARG A 60 13.73 0.01 -27.43
N ARG A 61 14.76 -0.84 -27.30
CA ARG A 61 14.71 -2.07 -26.52
C ARG A 61 14.39 -1.79 -25.05
N GLN A 62 15.06 -0.83 -24.43
CA GLN A 62 14.82 -0.43 -23.05
C GLN A 62 13.41 0.12 -22.86
N HIS A 63 12.94 1.03 -23.72
CA HIS A 63 11.56 1.53 -23.66
C HIS A 63 10.51 0.42 -23.80
N LEU A 64 10.75 -0.58 -24.64
CA LEU A 64 9.87 -1.74 -24.76
C LEU A 64 9.87 -2.55 -23.47
N ILE A 65 11.04 -2.84 -22.89
CA ILE A 65 11.17 -3.59 -21.64
C ILE A 65 10.40 -2.89 -20.50
N TYR A 66 10.61 -1.60 -20.28
CA TYR A 66 9.88 -0.85 -19.25
C TYR A 66 8.36 -0.88 -19.51
N SER A 67 7.95 -0.67 -20.77
CA SER A 67 6.55 -0.76 -21.14
C SER A 67 5.93 -2.13 -20.86
N LEU A 68 6.68 -3.22 -21.03
CA LEU A 68 6.19 -4.57 -20.72
C LEU A 68 6.12 -4.81 -19.21
N LEU A 69 7.12 -4.35 -18.44
CA LEU A 69 7.13 -4.45 -16.99
C LEU A 69 5.95 -3.68 -16.37
N ASP A 70 5.67 -2.46 -16.85
CA ASP A 70 4.49 -1.69 -16.43
C ASP A 70 3.19 -2.45 -16.71
N MET A 71 3.06 -3.12 -17.85
CA MET A 71 1.86 -3.92 -18.17
C MET A 71 1.69 -5.12 -17.23
N ILE A 72 2.79 -5.75 -16.82
CA ILE A 72 2.79 -6.87 -15.87
C ILE A 72 2.40 -6.37 -14.48
N GLU A 73 2.96 -5.26 -14.04
CA GLU A 73 2.61 -4.63 -12.76
C GLU A 73 1.14 -4.21 -12.72
N GLU A 74 0.63 -3.59 -13.79
CA GLU A 74 -0.80 -3.25 -13.91
C GLU A 74 -1.71 -4.49 -13.86
N ASP A 75 -1.31 -5.61 -14.48
CA ASP A 75 -2.10 -6.85 -14.47
C ASP A 75 -2.03 -7.55 -13.11
N ARG A 76 -0.88 -7.48 -12.43
CA ARG A 76 -0.76 -7.90 -11.02
C ARG A 76 -1.65 -7.07 -10.12
N ASP A 77 -1.68 -5.76 -10.30
CA ASP A 77 -2.56 -4.87 -9.55
C ASP A 77 -4.04 -5.15 -9.84
N LYS A 78 -4.40 -5.43 -11.09
CA LYS A 78 -5.76 -5.83 -11.48
C LYS A 78 -6.16 -7.18 -10.91
N LYS A 79 -5.27 -8.17 -10.89
CA LYS A 79 -5.52 -9.49 -10.27
C LYS A 79 -5.58 -9.39 -8.76
N ASN A 80 -4.73 -8.57 -8.15
CA ASN A 80 -4.78 -8.26 -6.72
C ASN A 80 -6.11 -7.56 -6.38
N LYS A 81 -6.62 -6.69 -7.27
CA LYS A 81 -7.93 -6.04 -7.16
C LYS A 81 -9.13 -6.96 -7.50
N GLN A 82 -8.96 -7.97 -8.34
CA GLN A 82 -9.99 -9.00 -8.58
C GLN A 82 -10.08 -10.00 -7.43
N HIS A 83 -8.96 -10.24 -6.72
CA HIS A 83 -8.99 -11.02 -5.48
C HIS A 83 -9.63 -10.26 -4.32
N THR A 84 -9.64 -8.91 -4.35
CA THR A 84 -10.40 -8.09 -3.39
C THR A 84 -11.90 -8.04 -3.71
N ASP A 85 -12.30 -8.18 -4.99
CA ASP A 85 -13.72 -8.20 -5.40
C ASP A 85 -14.49 -9.47 -5.00
N GLU A 86 -13.83 -10.63 -4.83
CA GLU A 86 -14.46 -11.84 -4.26
C GLU A 86 -14.39 -11.90 -2.72
N THR A 87 -13.61 -11.00 -2.10
CA THR A 87 -13.64 -10.74 -0.66
C THR A 87 -14.22 -9.36 -0.39
N ASN A 88 -15.47 -9.11 -0.79
CA ASN A 88 -16.25 -7.91 -0.45
C ASN A 88 -15.40 -6.64 -0.30
N ASP A 89 -15.04 -6.00 -1.42
CA ASP A 89 -14.72 -4.57 -1.47
C ASP A 89 -15.99 -3.74 -1.12
N GLU A 90 -16.50 -3.89 0.10
CA GLU A 90 -17.00 -2.73 0.82
C GLU A 90 -15.75 -1.86 1.03
N GLU A 91 -15.74 -0.61 0.57
CA GLU A 91 -14.67 0.34 0.89
C GLU A 91 -14.29 0.18 2.36
N ASP A 92 -13.10 -0.39 2.63
CA ASP A 92 -12.68 -0.82 3.97
C ASP A 92 -13.05 0.28 4.98
N ASP A 93 -13.93 -0.03 5.93
CA ASP A 93 -14.48 0.90 6.94
C ASP A 93 -13.39 1.78 7.60
N ILE A 94 -12.17 1.25 7.67
CA ILE A 94 -10.96 1.88 8.20
C ILE A 94 -10.47 3.04 7.31
N ASP A 95 -10.50 2.89 5.98
CA ASP A 95 -10.05 3.87 5.00
C ASP A 95 -11.05 5.04 4.86
N LEU A 96 -12.35 4.76 4.99
CA LEU A 96 -13.39 5.79 5.06
C LEU A 96 -13.35 6.55 6.39
N ALA A 97 -13.24 5.84 7.51
CA ALA A 97 -13.21 6.44 8.84
C ALA A 97 -11.98 7.34 9.06
N GLU A 98 -10.84 7.05 8.42
CA GLU A 98 -9.62 7.87 8.47
C GLU A 98 -9.79 9.25 7.79
N LYS A 99 -10.62 9.33 6.75
CA LYS A 99 -10.86 10.57 5.98
C LYS A 99 -12.03 11.41 6.51
N THR A 100 -12.86 10.86 7.39
CA THR A 100 -13.98 11.59 7.99
C THR A 100 -13.51 12.40 9.19
N GLU A 101 -13.28 13.70 8.99
CA GLU A 101 -13.20 14.64 10.11
C GLU A 101 -14.61 14.81 10.71
N ARG A 102 -14.77 14.49 11.99
CA ARG A 102 -16.04 14.66 12.73
C ARG A 102 -15.82 15.41 14.02
N ASP A 103 -16.86 16.04 14.55
CA ASP A 103 -16.80 16.58 15.91
C ASP A 103 -16.93 15.41 16.90
N GLY A 104 -16.08 15.39 17.92
CA GLY A 104 -16.06 14.33 18.93
C GLY A 104 -15.12 14.64 20.08
N GLU A 105 -15.16 13.82 21.12
CA GLU A 105 -14.27 13.95 22.28
C GLU A 105 -12.93 13.26 22.00
N CYS A 106 -11.84 14.03 22.04
CA CYS A 106 -10.48 13.51 21.89
C CYS A 106 -10.14 12.53 23.02
N LYS A 107 -9.78 11.29 22.70
CA LYS A 107 -9.47 10.24 23.69
C LYS A 107 -8.21 10.49 24.52
N LEU A 108 -7.38 11.46 24.13
CA LEU A 108 -6.21 11.87 24.92
C LEU A 108 -6.51 13.09 25.79
N CYS A 109 -6.93 14.21 25.21
CA CYS A 109 -7.11 15.45 25.96
C CYS A 109 -8.51 15.61 26.58
N GLY A 110 -9.51 14.84 26.15
CA GLY A 110 -10.91 14.92 26.63
C GLY A 110 -11.69 16.14 26.11
N CYS A 111 -11.16 16.87 25.13
CA CYS A 111 -11.81 18.06 24.59
C CYS A 111 -12.65 17.72 23.36
N THR A 112 -13.86 18.26 23.31
CA THR A 112 -14.78 18.12 22.17
C THR A 112 -14.39 19.05 21.03
N GLN A 113 -13.93 18.50 19.92
CA GLN A 113 -13.50 19.25 18.73
C GLN A 113 -13.44 18.32 17.50
N ARG A 114 -12.92 18.82 16.37
CA ARG A 114 -12.62 17.99 15.19
C ARG A 114 -11.61 16.89 15.55
N ILE A 115 -12.06 15.64 15.47
CA ILE A 115 -11.25 14.44 15.70
C ILE A 115 -10.84 13.79 14.38
N THR A 116 -9.69 13.14 14.43
CA THR A 116 -9.04 12.34 13.39
C THR A 116 -8.76 10.96 13.97
N ILE A 117 -8.63 9.95 13.11
CA ILE A 117 -8.18 8.63 13.53
C ILE A 117 -6.66 8.56 13.41
N HIS A 118 -5.99 8.19 14.49
CA HIS A 118 -4.56 7.89 14.50
C HIS A 118 -4.34 6.38 14.65
N HIS A 119 -3.43 5.83 13.83
CA HIS A 119 -3.08 4.42 13.84
C HIS A 119 -1.82 4.20 14.69
N MET A 120 -1.94 3.47 15.80
CA MET A 120 -0.80 3.16 16.68
C MET A 120 0.15 2.13 16.05
N ILE A 121 -0.39 1.25 15.19
CA ILE A 121 0.38 0.38 14.31
C ILE A 121 0.20 0.89 12.87
N PRO A 122 1.28 1.02 12.07
CA PRO A 122 1.19 1.44 10.69
C PRO A 122 0.12 0.67 9.90
N LYS A 123 -0.66 1.39 9.11
CA LYS A 123 -1.75 0.84 8.28
C LYS A 123 -1.33 -0.35 7.42
N LEU A 124 -0.15 -0.31 6.82
CA LEU A 124 0.38 -1.42 6.02
C LEU A 124 0.57 -2.69 6.87
N ILE A 125 0.98 -2.54 8.12
CA ILE A 125 1.14 -3.65 9.07
C ILE A 125 -0.24 -4.16 9.49
N LEU A 126 -1.20 -3.27 9.80
CA LEU A 126 -2.58 -3.66 10.12
C LEU A 126 -3.25 -4.43 8.97
N LYS A 127 -3.12 -3.97 7.72
CA LYS A 127 -3.62 -4.68 6.53
C LYS A 127 -2.99 -6.06 6.40
N ARG A 128 -1.67 -6.18 6.62
CA ARG A 128 -0.98 -7.47 6.61
C ARG A 128 -1.44 -8.39 7.74
N MET A 129 -1.68 -7.87 8.95
CA MET A 129 -2.19 -8.65 10.09
C MET A 129 -3.58 -9.21 9.79
N ARG A 130 -4.49 -8.38 9.26
CA ARG A 130 -5.84 -8.81 8.85
C ARG A 130 -5.80 -9.90 7.78
N ASN A 131 -4.94 -9.74 6.78
CA ASN A 131 -4.87 -10.64 5.63
C ASN A 131 -3.97 -11.87 5.85
N SER A 132 -3.42 -12.06 7.06
CA SER A 132 -2.46 -13.14 7.35
C SER A 132 -3.09 -14.53 7.55
N GLY A 133 -4.42 -14.66 7.43
CA GLY A 133 -5.14 -15.94 7.53
C GLY A 133 -5.09 -16.62 8.90
N LYS A 134 -4.39 -16.01 9.87
CA LYS A 134 -4.45 -16.37 11.30
C LYS A 134 -5.70 -15.74 11.91
N GLU A 135 -6.06 -16.23 13.10
CA GLU A 135 -7.18 -15.75 13.94
C GLU A 135 -7.43 -14.24 13.76
N SER A 136 -8.68 -13.85 13.49
CA SER A 136 -9.05 -12.48 13.13
C SER A 136 -8.51 -11.47 14.13
N VAL A 137 -7.52 -10.68 13.73
CA VAL A 137 -6.95 -9.62 14.57
C VAL A 137 -7.94 -8.47 14.64
N ASP A 138 -8.39 -8.14 15.85
CA ASP A 138 -9.20 -6.96 16.10
C ASP A 138 -8.35 -5.69 15.95
N VAL A 139 -8.31 -5.16 14.72
CA VAL A 139 -7.53 -3.99 14.36
C VAL A 139 -8.03 -2.70 15.00
N ALA A 140 -9.30 -2.65 15.44
CA ALA A 140 -9.90 -1.47 16.05
C ALA A 140 -9.18 -1.08 17.36
N LYS A 141 -8.56 -2.06 18.03
CA LYS A 141 -7.74 -1.83 19.23
C LYS A 141 -6.52 -0.95 18.99
N TYR A 142 -6.05 -0.87 17.74
CA TYR A 142 -4.89 -0.07 17.36
C TYR A 142 -5.25 1.32 16.83
N LEU A 143 -6.54 1.67 16.84
CA LEU A 143 -7.05 2.96 16.39
C LEU A 143 -7.34 3.85 17.60
N VAL A 144 -7.02 5.15 17.48
CA VAL A 144 -7.39 6.14 18.49
C VAL A 144 -7.96 7.40 17.86
N GLU A 145 -9.10 7.83 18.38
CA GLU A 145 -9.74 9.09 17.99
C GLU A 145 -9.11 10.26 18.74
N VAL A 146 -8.39 11.10 18.03
CA VAL A 146 -7.67 12.25 18.62
C VAL A 146 -7.90 13.51 17.82
N CYS A 147 -7.90 14.65 18.49
CA CYS A 147 -7.85 15.91 17.79
C CYS A 147 -6.51 16.11 17.08
N ARG A 148 -6.50 16.93 16.03
CA ARG A 148 -5.29 17.21 15.23
C ARG A 148 -4.09 17.68 16.06
N PRO A 149 -4.23 18.54 17.10
CA PRO A 149 -3.11 18.88 17.97
C PRO A 149 -2.52 17.68 18.72
N CYS A 150 -3.36 16.77 19.22
CA CYS A 150 -2.91 15.57 19.93
C CYS A 150 -2.30 14.56 18.96
N HIS A 151 -2.85 14.40 17.75
CA HIS A 151 -2.26 13.61 16.67
C HIS A 151 -0.81 14.06 16.40
N ASN A 152 -0.61 15.36 16.19
CA ASN A 152 0.71 15.91 15.94
C ASN A 152 1.67 15.69 17.12
N GLU A 153 1.16 15.76 18.35
CA GLU A 153 1.94 15.51 19.55
C GLU A 153 2.45 14.06 19.60
N ILE A 154 1.59 13.08 19.30
CA ILE A 154 1.96 11.66 19.29
C ILE A 154 3.16 11.43 18.36
N HIS A 155 3.10 11.94 17.12
CA HIS A 155 4.21 11.82 16.17
C HIS A 155 5.44 12.66 16.51
N ARG A 156 5.29 13.68 17.36
CA ARG A 156 6.43 14.45 17.86
C ARG A 156 7.19 13.68 18.93
N ILE A 157 6.49 12.95 19.79
CA ILE A 157 7.10 12.21 20.90
C ILE A 157 7.61 10.85 20.41
N TRP A 158 6.83 10.13 19.60
CA TRP A 158 7.12 8.75 19.24
C TRP A 158 7.05 8.49 17.72
N PRO A 159 8.06 7.82 17.14
CA PRO A 159 7.94 7.24 15.82
C PRO A 159 6.99 6.02 15.85
N HIS A 160 6.43 5.67 14.70
CA HIS A 160 5.53 4.51 14.57
C HIS A 160 6.10 3.19 15.11
N SER A 161 7.41 2.98 15.00
CA SER A 161 8.07 1.77 15.52
C SER A 161 7.99 1.65 17.04
N GLU A 162 8.05 2.77 17.75
CA GLU A 162 7.95 2.81 19.21
C GLU A 162 6.49 2.68 19.66
N LEU A 163 5.57 3.38 18.99
CA LEU A 163 4.12 3.23 19.23
C LEU A 163 3.67 1.77 19.05
N ALA A 164 4.11 1.13 17.97
CA ALA A 164 3.77 -0.27 17.70
C ALA A 164 4.40 -1.25 18.68
N ARG A 165 5.42 -0.87 19.45
CA ARG A 165 6.10 -1.77 20.43
C ARG A 165 5.61 -1.55 21.85
N GLU A 166 5.42 -0.30 22.25
CA GLU A 166 5.27 0.10 23.66
C GLU A 166 3.95 0.82 23.96
N TYR A 167 3.30 1.39 22.94
CA TYR A 167 2.11 2.25 23.13
C TYR A 167 1.00 1.89 22.13
N GLN A 168 0.62 0.61 22.13
CA GLN A 168 -0.34 0.05 21.18
C GLN A 168 -1.81 0.36 21.51
N THR A 169 -2.08 0.99 22.65
CA THR A 169 -3.44 1.32 23.13
C THR A 169 -3.51 2.74 23.67
N VAL A 170 -4.73 3.28 23.73
CA VAL A 170 -4.99 4.60 24.32
C VAL A 170 -4.54 4.67 25.78
N ASP A 171 -4.82 3.62 26.55
CA ASP A 171 -4.47 3.56 27.96
C ASP A 171 -2.94 3.63 28.15
N MET A 172 -2.18 2.91 27.32
CA MET A 172 -0.71 3.00 27.32
C MET A 172 -0.22 4.42 27.03
N LEU A 173 -0.84 5.14 26.08
CA LEU A 173 -0.52 6.54 25.82
C LEU A 173 -0.86 7.44 27.01
N LEU A 174 -2.01 7.22 27.65
CA LEU A 174 -2.46 7.99 28.81
C LEU A 174 -1.62 7.75 30.07
N GLU A 175 -0.97 6.59 30.19
CA GLU A 175 -0.04 6.27 31.28
C GLU A 175 1.39 6.72 30.99
N ALA A 176 1.73 6.97 29.71
CA ALA A 176 3.09 7.31 29.31
C ALA A 176 3.56 8.64 29.93
N PRO A 177 4.68 8.67 30.68
CA PRO A 177 5.18 9.90 31.31
C PRO A 177 5.51 11.02 30.31
N ALA A 178 5.94 10.65 29.09
CA ALA A 178 6.40 11.61 28.09
C ALA A 178 5.30 12.57 27.58
N ILE A 179 4.04 12.11 27.52
CA ILE A 179 2.93 12.94 27.02
C ILE A 179 2.20 13.71 28.14
N GLN A 180 2.41 13.35 29.41
CA GLN A 180 1.73 13.99 30.54
C GLN A 180 1.90 15.52 30.61
N PRO A 181 3.11 16.10 30.39
CA PRO A 181 3.28 17.55 30.44
C PRO A 181 2.40 18.26 29.40
N TYR A 182 2.31 17.69 28.19
CA TYR A 182 1.47 18.21 27.12
C TYR A 182 -0.02 18.09 27.47
N LEU A 183 -0.49 16.92 27.93
CA LEU A 183 -1.91 16.72 28.25
C LEU A 183 -2.37 17.65 29.37
N ASN A 184 -1.56 17.82 30.42
CA ASN A 184 -1.85 18.72 31.53
C ASN A 184 -1.98 20.17 31.06
N TRP A 185 -1.06 20.61 30.21
CA TRP A 185 -1.09 21.94 29.60
C TRP A 185 -2.31 22.13 28.69
N LYS A 186 -2.60 21.16 27.81
CA LYS A 186 -3.70 21.22 26.83
C LYS A 186 -5.05 21.27 27.55
N ARG A 187 -5.29 20.34 28.49
CA ARG A 187 -6.52 20.30 29.30
C ARG A 187 -6.76 21.60 30.07
N LYS A 188 -5.70 22.21 30.59
CA LYS A 188 -5.80 23.50 31.30
C LYS A 188 -6.22 24.64 30.37
N ARG A 189 -5.64 24.72 29.17
CA ARG A 189 -5.96 25.79 28.21
C ARG A 189 -7.40 25.73 27.73
N GLU A 190 -7.90 24.54 27.40
CA GLU A 190 -9.26 24.36 26.87
C GLU A 190 -10.35 24.56 27.93
N ARG A 191 -10.04 24.43 29.23
CA ARG A 191 -10.99 24.80 30.31
C ARG A 191 -11.16 26.31 30.49
N THR A 192 -10.29 27.10 29.88
CA THR A 192 -10.25 28.56 30.03
C THR A 192 -10.73 29.29 28.77
N ALA A 193 -11.10 28.54 27.72
CA ALA A 193 -11.63 29.03 26.45
C ALA A 193 -13.14 28.77 26.41
#